data_AF-A0A2W2F5X5-F1
#
_entry.id   AF-A0A2W2F5X5-F1
#
_cell.length_a   1.000
_cell.length_b   1.000
_cell.length_c   1.000
_cell.angle_alpha   90.00
_cell.angle_beta   90.00
_cell.angle_gamma   90.00
#
_symmetry.space_group_name_H-M   'P 1'
#
loop_
_entity.id
_entity.type
_entity.pdbx_description
1 polymer ?
#
loop_
_entity_poly.entity_id
_entity_poly.type
_entity_poly.pdbx_seq_one_letter_code
_entity_poly.pdbx_strand_id
1 'polypeptide(L)'
;MRRTTFRLDDSLLEEAKAYAAEHGRSLNSVMEDALRQLLNRAAHDDERLRVVLPLSHAVPGHQPWLSARLAAGEGWGQVMDSLETEKVVERVTGDAAP
;
A
#
# COMPACT_ATOMS: atom_id res chain seq x y z
N MET A 1 25.98 -18.50 -16.55
CA MET A 1 25.85 -17.07 -16.88
C MET A 1 26.23 -16.85 -18.34
N ARG A 2 25.55 -15.94 -19.05
CA ARG A 2 25.94 -15.47 -20.40
C ARG A 2 26.24 -13.97 -20.31
N ARG A 3 27.23 -13.49 -21.06
CA ARG A 3 27.61 -12.07 -21.07
C ARG A 3 26.85 -11.34 -22.17
N THR A 4 26.19 -10.25 -21.81
CA THR A 4 25.48 -9.37 -22.74
C THR A 4 25.96 -7.95 -22.52
N THR A 5 26.15 -7.18 -23.60
CA THR A 5 26.53 -5.77 -23.55
C THR A 5 25.39 -4.94 -24.11
N PHE A 6 24.94 -3.93 -23.37
CA PHE A 6 23.90 -2.98 -23.80
C PHE A 6 24.33 -1.56 -23.44
N ARG A 7 23.66 -0.57 -24.05
CA ARG A 7 23.87 0.85 -23.74
C ARG A 7 22.88 1.24 -22.65
N LEU A 8 23.35 1.97 -21.65
CA LEU A 8 22.55 2.52 -20.56
C LEU A 8 22.86 4.02 -20.46
N ASP A 9 21.89 4.79 -20.00
CA ASP A 9 22.14 6.19 -19.64
C ASP A 9 23.16 6.27 -18.50
N ASP A 10 24.09 7.22 -18.58
CA ASP A 10 25.18 7.35 -17.61
C ASP A 10 24.67 7.73 -16.22
N SER A 11 23.63 8.56 -16.12
CA SER A 11 23.05 8.94 -14.83
C SER A 11 22.40 7.74 -14.14
N LEU A 12 21.70 6.90 -14.92
CA LEU A 12 21.08 5.68 -14.42
C LEU A 12 22.12 4.63 -14.01
N LEU A 13 23.25 4.56 -14.71
CA LEU A 13 24.35 3.68 -14.33
C LEU A 13 24.95 4.09 -12.97
N GLU A 14 25.14 5.38 -12.73
CA GLU A 14 25.67 5.88 -11.45
C GLU A 14 24.69 5.64 -10.30
N GLU A 15 23.40 5.87 -10.51
CA GLU A 15 22.37 5.57 -9.51
C GLU A 15 22.33 4.07 -9.17
N ALA A 16 22.37 3.20 -10.18
CA ALA A 16 22.39 1.76 -9.96
C ALA A 16 23.66 1.29 -9.20
N LYS A 17 24.81 1.92 -9.44
CA LYS A 17 26.04 1.66 -8.69
C LYS A 17 25.93 2.11 -7.24
N ALA A 18 25.39 3.30 -6.99
CA ALA A 18 25.19 3.82 -5.65
C ALA A 18 24.27 2.89 -4.84
N TYR A 19 23.14 2.50 -5.43
CA TYR A 19 22.20 1.54 -4.84
C TYR A 19 22.87 0.20 -4.51
N ALA A 20 23.66 -0.34 -5.45
CA ALA A 20 24.37 -1.60 -5.24
C ALA A 20 25.39 -1.50 -4.08
N ALA A 21 26.13 -0.39 -4.00
CA ALA A 21 27.10 -0.15 -2.95
C ALA A 21 26.45 -0.01 -1.56
N GLU A 22 25.34 0.75 -1.47
CA GLU A 22 24.57 0.93 -0.24
C GLU A 22 24.04 -0.40 0.31
N HIS A 23 23.58 -1.29 -0.57
CA HIS A 23 22.99 -2.57 -0.18
C HIS A 23 24.02 -3.72 -0.13
N GLY A 24 25.31 -3.44 -0.34
CA GLY A 24 26.37 -4.47 -0.34
C GLY A 24 26.21 -5.53 -1.44
N ARG A 25 25.56 -5.18 -2.56
CA ARG A 25 25.30 -6.08 -3.70
C ARG A 25 26.18 -5.73 -4.88
N SER A 26 26.36 -6.68 -5.80
CA SER A 26 27.00 -6.39 -7.09
C SER A 26 26.00 -5.76 -8.07
N LEU A 27 26.47 -4.87 -8.95
CA LEU A 27 25.66 -4.29 -10.02
C LEU A 27 24.98 -5.37 -10.86
N ASN A 28 25.68 -6.46 -11.18
CA ASN A 28 25.10 -7.57 -11.94
C ASN A 28 23.91 -8.23 -11.22
N SER A 29 23.98 -8.41 -9.90
CA SER A 29 22.86 -8.96 -9.12
C SER A 29 21.65 -8.02 -9.11
N VAL A 30 21.88 -6.71 -8.99
CA VAL A 30 20.82 -5.69 -9.07
C VAL A 30 20.17 -5.70 -10.44
N MET A 31 20.96 -5.75 -11.52
CA MET A 31 20.43 -5.78 -12.90
C MET A 31 19.64 -7.07 -13.18
N GLU A 32 20.11 -8.22 -12.69
CA GLU A 32 19.38 -9.48 -12.86
C GLU A 32 18.04 -9.47 -12.10
N ASP A 33 18.04 -8.97 -10.87
CA ASP A 33 16.85 -8.86 -10.03
C ASP A 33 15.82 -7.91 -10.66
N ALA A 34 16.26 -6.74 -11.12
CA ALA A 34 15.42 -5.78 -11.83
C ALA A 34 14.81 -6.39 -13.10
N LEU A 35 15.61 -7.12 -13.90
CA LEU A 35 15.11 -7.78 -15.10
C LEU A 35 14.08 -8.87 -14.76
N ARG A 36 14.34 -9.67 -13.70
CA ARG A 36 13.42 -10.70 -13.24
C ARG A 36 12.10 -10.10 -12.77
N GLN A 37 12.15 -9.00 -12.03
CA GLN A 37 10.95 -8.28 -11.57
C GLN A 37 10.18 -7.70 -12.74
N LEU A 38 10.85 -7.12 -13.74
CA LEU A 38 10.21 -6.58 -14.94
C LEU A 38 9.47 -7.68 -15.72
N LEU A 39 10.14 -8.81 -15.96
CA LEU A 39 9.56 -9.94 -16.69
C LEU A 39 8.41 -10.59 -15.92
N ASN A 40 8.56 -10.77 -14.60
CA ASN A 40 7.50 -11.30 -13.77
C ASN A 40 6.29 -10.36 -13.74
N ARG A 41 6.50 -9.05 -13.62
CA ARG A 41 5.41 -8.07 -13.65
C ARG A 41 4.67 -8.13 -14.97
N ALA A 42 5.38 -8.14 -16.10
CA ALA A 42 4.77 -8.25 -17.41
C ALA A 42 3.95 -9.56 -17.57
N ALA A 43 4.45 -10.68 -17.06
CA ALA A 43 3.71 -11.95 -17.10
C ALA A 43 2.44 -11.93 -16.21
N HIS A 44 2.49 -11.29 -15.05
CA HIS A 44 1.36 -11.28 -14.11
C HIS A 44 0.33 -10.19 -14.42
N ASP A 45 0.68 -9.13 -15.15
CA ASP A 45 -0.28 -8.11 -15.57
C ASP A 45 -1.32 -8.69 -16.55
N ASP A 46 -0.95 -9.69 -17.36
CA ASP A 46 -1.90 -10.45 -18.19
C ASP A 46 -2.77 -11.42 -17.36
N GLU A 47 -2.28 -11.92 -16.21
CA GLU A 47 -3.01 -12.83 -15.33
C GLU A 47 -3.92 -12.14 -14.31
N ARG A 48 -3.78 -10.82 -14.11
CA ARG A 48 -4.68 -10.05 -13.24
C ARG A 48 -6.05 -9.92 -13.89
N LEU A 49 -6.84 -10.98 -13.79
CA LEU A 49 -8.28 -10.96 -14.07
C LEU A 49 -8.87 -9.77 -13.31
N ARG A 50 -9.42 -8.81 -14.05
CA ARG A 50 -10.14 -7.69 -13.46
C ARG A 50 -11.33 -8.26 -12.69
N VAL A 51 -11.15 -8.42 -11.37
CA VAL A 51 -12.21 -8.92 -10.49
C VAL A 51 -13.28 -7.84 -10.39
N VAL A 52 -14.42 -8.08 -11.03
CA VAL A 52 -15.63 -7.30 -10.77
C VAL A 52 -16.17 -7.79 -9.43
N LEU A 53 -15.96 -6.99 -8.38
CA LEU A 53 -16.53 -7.29 -7.08
C LEU A 53 -18.05 -7.21 -7.21
N PRO A 54 -18.80 -8.27 -6.82
CA PRO A 54 -20.25 -8.17 -6.76
C PRO A 54 -20.61 -7.10 -5.73
N LEU A 55 -21.24 -6.02 -6.19
CA LEU A 55 -21.80 -5.01 -5.30
C LEU A 55 -23.13 -5.55 -4.77
N SER A 56 -23.29 -5.58 -3.46
CA SER A 56 -24.59 -5.86 -2.85
C SER A 56 -25.56 -4.74 -3.21
N HIS A 57 -26.68 -5.07 -3.82
CA HIS A 57 -27.81 -4.15 -4.04
C HIS A 57 -28.72 -4.03 -2.80
N ALA A 58 -28.46 -4.79 -1.73
CA ALA A 58 -29.14 -4.58 -0.46
C ALA A 58 -28.73 -3.22 0.11
N VAL A 59 -29.70 -2.50 0.70
CA VAL A 59 -29.43 -1.32 1.54
C VAL A 59 -28.33 -1.74 2.52
N PRO A 60 -27.16 -1.09 2.50
CA PRO A 60 -26.06 -1.61 3.28
C PRO A 60 -26.44 -1.57 4.76
N GLY A 61 -26.17 -2.65 5.50
CA GLY A 61 -26.28 -2.68 6.96
C GLY A 61 -25.23 -1.81 7.67
N HIS A 62 -24.55 -0.92 6.94
CA HIS A 62 -23.65 0.06 7.50
C HIS A 62 -24.41 0.99 8.46
N GLN A 63 -23.76 1.36 9.56
CA GLN A 63 -24.39 2.22 10.56
C GLN A 63 -24.61 3.62 9.95
N PRO A 64 -25.83 4.17 9.95
CA PRO A 64 -26.15 5.43 9.27
C PRO A 64 -25.27 6.61 9.66
N TRP A 65 -24.80 6.64 10.91
CA TRP A 65 -23.90 7.69 11.41
C TRP A 65 -22.50 7.64 10.77
N LEU A 66 -22.02 6.44 10.39
CA LEU A 66 -20.72 6.28 9.73
C LEU A 66 -20.78 6.86 8.31
N SER A 67 -21.85 6.56 7.59
CA SER A 67 -22.07 7.09 6.23
C SER A 67 -22.21 8.61 6.23
N ALA A 68 -22.89 9.18 7.22
CA ALA A 68 -23.04 10.63 7.34
C ALA A 68 -21.68 11.33 7.56
N ARG A 69 -20.80 10.77 8.40
CA ARG A 69 -19.47 11.34 8.68
C ARG A 69 -18.51 11.21 7.52
N LEU A 70 -18.49 10.04 6.85
CA LEU A 70 -17.71 9.86 5.62
C LEU A 70 -18.19 10.79 4.50
N ALA A 71 -19.51 10.98 4.35
CA ALA A 71 -20.09 11.92 3.38
C ALA A 71 -19.81 13.40 3.72
N ALA A 72 -19.63 13.72 5.00
CA ALA A 72 -19.18 15.02 5.46
C ALA A 72 -17.68 15.28 5.19
N GLY A 73 -16.96 14.32 4.59
CA GLY A 73 -15.55 14.43 4.24
C GLY A 73 -14.60 13.97 5.33
N GLU A 74 -15.08 13.38 6.42
CA GLU A 74 -14.20 12.79 7.43
C GLU A 74 -13.49 11.55 6.85
N GLY A 75 -12.19 11.46 7.11
CA GLY A 75 -11.42 10.27 6.76
C GLY A 75 -11.78 9.10 7.68
N TRP A 76 -11.69 7.88 7.15
CA TRP A 76 -11.98 6.65 7.91
C TRP A 76 -11.18 6.55 9.21
N GLY A 77 -9.92 7.01 9.21
CA GLY A 77 -9.07 7.05 10.40
C GLY A 77 -9.60 7.99 11.49
N GLN A 78 -10.13 9.16 11.12
CA GLN A 78 -10.69 10.13 12.06
C GLN A 78 -11.98 9.62 12.72
N VAL A 79 -12.81 8.91 11.95
CA VAL A 79 -14.02 8.30 12.49
C VAL A 79 -13.68 7.21 13.51
N MET A 80 -12.72 6.34 13.20
CA MET A 80 -12.30 5.27 14.12
C MET A 80 -11.63 5.80 15.39
N ASP A 81 -10.76 6.82 15.27
CA ASP A 81 -10.08 7.45 16.40
C ASP A 81 -11.08 8.10 17.38
N SER A 82 -12.20 8.64 16.86
CA SER A 82 -13.27 9.19 17.69
C SER A 82 -14.03 8.13 18.50
N LEU A 83 -14.19 6.90 17.99
CA LEU A 83 -14.84 5.79 18.72
C LEU A 83 -13.98 5.26 19.87
N GLU A 84 -12.66 5.29 19.70
CA GLU A 84 -11.71 4.93 20.75
C GLU A 84 -11.69 6.00 21.85
N THR A 85 -11.77 7.27 21.46
CA THR A 85 -11.82 8.41 22.39
C THR A 85 -13.12 8.42 23.21
N GLU A 86 -14.27 8.16 22.58
CA GLU A 86 -15.59 8.14 23.25
C GLU A 86 -15.69 7.00 24.29
N LYS A 87 -15.11 5.83 23.99
CA LYS A 87 -14.97 4.72 24.96
C LYS A 87 -14.05 5.01 26.14
N VAL A 88 -13.09 5.93 26.00
CA VAL A 88 -12.19 6.33 27.09
C VAL A 88 -12.91 7.31 28.00
N VAL A 89 -13.66 8.27 27.46
CA VAL A 89 -14.44 9.24 28.24
C VAL A 89 -15.51 8.57 29.09
N GLU A 90 -16.27 7.61 28.54
CA GLU A 90 -17.31 6.88 29.27
C GLU A 90 -16.78 6.13 30.50
N ARG A 91 -15.59 5.51 30.38
CA ARG A 91 -14.93 4.81 31.49
C ARG A 91 -14.45 5.77 32.58
N VAL A 92 -13.92 6.93 32.20
CA VAL A 92 -13.44 7.94 33.15
C VAL A 92 -14.60 8.62 33.89
N THR A 93 -15.73 8.85 33.22
CA THR A 93 -16.93 9.43 33.86
C THR A 93 -17.69 8.42 34.72
N GLY A 94 -17.61 7.12 34.41
CA GLY A 94 -18.22 6.06 35.22
C GLY A 94 -17.49 5.78 36.54
N ASP A 95 -16.20 6.10 36.62
CA ASP A 95 -15.35 5.95 37.81
C ASP A 95 -15.33 7.23 38.69
N ALA A 96 -15.99 8.31 38.25
CA ALA A 96 -16.03 9.61 38.91
C ALA A 96 -17.39 9.93 39.57
N ALA A 97 -18.30 8.96 39.67
CA ALA A 97 -19.52 9.09 40.46
C ALA A 97 -19.32 8.47 41.87
N PRO A 98 -19.45 9.24 42.97
CA PRO A 98 -19.31 8.73 44.34
C PRO A 98 -20.49 7.85 44.79
#